data_AF-A0A482ZYB0-F1
#
_entry.id   AF-A0A482ZYB0-F1
#
_cell.length_a   1.000
_cell.length_b   1.000
_cell.length_c   1.000
_cell.angle_alpha   90.00
_cell.angle_beta   90.00
_cell.angle_gamma   90.00
#
_symmetry.space_group_name_H-M   'P 1'
#
loop_
_entity.id
_entity.type
_entity.pdbx_description
1 polymer ?
#
loop_
_entity_poly.entity_id
_entity_poly.type
_entity_poly.pdbx_seq_one_letter_code
_entity_poly.pdbx_strand_id
1 'polypeptide(L)'
;MNNLTQRILTALVLIPLMLFLLFELPIGFVLLIIITVVISMYEFLKLTQVSTTNKIISIITLTLSSYIALISPTIFYYLALTKMAYVYVLVVVLLWWANNFRMVANYPKLKPLNVFTPIKAVLLFTPLFFLFIFEPYLILLLLLIVWGADSFAYFAGKAFGRHKLAPNLSGGKTIEGVVGGLIGVLLITGTWMVYYHETNWKFLLLALVTGIFSVVGDLYESVYKREAGVKDSGNLLPGHGGVLDRIDGLLAATPVFVTGIILLL
;
A
#
# COMPACT_ATOMS: atom_id res chain seq x y z
N MET A 1 -21.06 1.37 22.04
CA MET A 1 -19.69 0.84 22.19
C MET A 1 -18.71 1.99 22.01
N ASN A 2 -17.63 2.05 22.80
CA ASN A 2 -16.58 3.06 22.57
C ASN A 2 -15.88 2.78 21.23
N ASN A 3 -15.41 3.82 20.54
CA ASN A 3 -14.70 3.75 19.26
C ASN A 3 -13.51 2.77 19.33
N LEU A 4 -12.79 2.74 20.46
CA LEU A 4 -11.70 1.79 20.69
C LEU A 4 -12.17 0.32 20.64
N THR A 5 -13.32 0.01 21.24
CA THR A 5 -13.89 -1.35 21.24
C THR A 5 -14.28 -1.79 19.83
N GLN A 6 -14.85 -0.88 19.04
CA GLN A 6 -15.17 -1.15 17.63
C GLN A 6 -13.90 -1.46 16.84
N ARG A 7 -12.83 -0.68 17.04
CA ARG A 7 -11.55 -0.92 16.38
C ARG A 7 -10.96 -2.29 16.71
N ILE A 8 -10.92 -2.64 17.98
CA ILE A 8 -10.35 -3.93 18.42
C ILE A 8 -11.15 -5.09 17.81
N LEU A 9 -12.48 -5.03 17.83
CA LEU A 9 -13.32 -6.10 17.28
C LEU A 9 -13.16 -6.26 15.77
N THR A 10 -13.11 -5.15 15.02
CA THR A 10 -12.88 -5.21 13.58
C THR A 10 -11.51 -5.82 13.26
N ALA A 11 -10.45 -5.44 13.98
CA ALA A 11 -9.13 -6.03 13.78
C ALA A 11 -9.06 -7.52 14.15
N LEU A 12 -9.72 -7.91 15.26
CA LEU A 12 -9.80 -9.30 15.72
C LEU A 12 -10.51 -10.23 14.73
N VAL A 13 -11.41 -9.70 13.89
CA VAL A 13 -12.07 -10.50 12.84
C VAL A 13 -11.28 -10.44 11.54
N LEU A 14 -10.86 -9.26 11.09
CA LEU A 14 -10.23 -9.08 9.79
C LEU A 14 -8.84 -9.69 9.70
N ILE A 15 -8.02 -9.62 10.76
CA ILE A 15 -6.65 -10.17 10.73
C ILE A 15 -6.69 -11.70 10.59
N PRO A 16 -7.39 -12.48 11.45
CA PRO A 16 -7.45 -13.93 11.29
C PRO A 16 -8.12 -14.35 9.98
N LEU A 17 -9.16 -13.64 9.54
CA LEU A 17 -9.79 -13.91 8.25
C LEU A 17 -8.79 -13.71 7.10
N MET A 18 -8.05 -12.60 7.09
CA MET A 18 -7.05 -12.34 6.07
C MET A 18 -5.96 -13.42 6.07
N LEU A 19 -5.45 -13.81 7.25
CA LEU A 19 -4.44 -14.86 7.36
C LEU A 19 -4.97 -16.22 6.89
N PHE A 20 -6.19 -16.59 7.28
CA PHE A 20 -6.83 -17.82 6.82
C PHE A 20 -6.97 -17.82 5.29
N LEU A 21 -7.45 -16.73 4.70
CA LEU A 21 -7.57 -16.63 3.24
C LEU A 21 -6.20 -16.71 2.56
N LEU A 22 -5.18 -16.06 3.13
CA LEU A 22 -3.82 -16.03 2.58
C LEU A 22 -3.16 -17.42 2.56
N PHE A 23 -3.30 -18.21 3.62
CA PHE A 23 -2.61 -19.51 3.75
C PHE A 23 -3.46 -20.71 3.32
N GLU A 24 -4.76 -20.70 3.59
CA GLU A 24 -5.63 -21.89 3.41
C GLU A 24 -6.52 -21.79 2.17
N LEU A 25 -6.86 -20.59 1.71
CA LEU A 25 -7.81 -20.39 0.61
C LEU A 25 -7.32 -19.35 -0.42
N PRO A 26 -6.33 -19.68 -1.27
CA PRO A 26 -5.72 -18.71 -2.20
C PRO A 26 -6.72 -17.98 -3.10
N ILE A 27 -7.75 -18.68 -3.60
CA ILE A 27 -8.84 -18.08 -4.40
C ILE A 27 -9.62 -17.06 -3.55
N GLY A 28 -9.85 -17.36 -2.27
CA GLY A 28 -10.48 -16.45 -1.33
C GLY A 28 -9.64 -15.20 -1.07
N PHE A 29 -8.31 -15.33 -1.00
CA PHE A 29 -7.40 -14.18 -0.91
C PHE A 29 -7.46 -13.30 -2.18
N VAL A 30 -7.53 -13.90 -3.37
CA VAL A 30 -7.75 -13.17 -4.63
C VAL A 30 -9.05 -12.37 -4.59
N LEU A 31 -10.15 -12.99 -4.17
CA LEU A 31 -11.44 -12.32 -4.02
C LEU A 31 -11.37 -11.17 -3.01
N LEU A 32 -10.67 -11.35 -1.88
CA LEU A 32 -10.47 -10.30 -0.88
C LEU A 32 -9.76 -9.07 -1.48
N ILE A 33 -8.69 -9.27 -2.24
CA ILE A 33 -7.96 -8.18 -2.92
C ILE A 33 -8.86 -7.50 -3.95
N ILE A 34 -9.62 -8.25 -4.76
CA ILE A 34 -10.55 -7.68 -5.74
C ILE A 34 -11.58 -6.78 -5.04
N ILE A 35 -12.23 -7.28 -4.00
CA ILE A 35 -13.23 -6.52 -3.22
C ILE A 35 -12.59 -5.26 -2.63
N THR A 36 -11.41 -5.40 -2.03
CA THR A 36 -10.65 -4.31 -1.42
C THR A 36 -10.30 -3.23 -2.45
N VAL A 37 -9.83 -3.62 -3.63
CA VAL A 37 -9.50 -2.72 -4.74
C VAL A 37 -10.75 -2.01 -5.27
N VAL A 38 -11.87 -2.72 -5.45
CA VAL A 38 -13.13 -2.13 -5.94
C VAL A 38 -13.63 -1.04 -4.99
N ILE A 39 -13.67 -1.34 -3.68
CA ILE A 39 -14.13 -0.36 -2.68
C ILE A 39 -13.15 0.82 -2.61
N SER A 40 -11.84 0.55 -2.55
CA SER A 40 -10.82 1.60 -2.45
C SER A 40 -10.79 2.49 -3.68
N MET A 41 -11.04 1.92 -4.86
CA MET A 41 -11.15 2.67 -6.12
C MET A 41 -12.38 3.58 -6.11
N TYR A 42 -13.52 3.09 -5.61
CA TYR A 42 -14.71 3.92 -5.44
C TYR A 42 -14.43 5.11 -4.49
N GLU A 43 -13.80 4.86 -3.35
CA GLU A 43 -13.41 5.90 -2.39
C GLU A 43 -12.42 6.89 -3.02
N PHE A 44 -11.39 6.41 -3.71
CA PHE A 44 -10.41 7.25 -4.40
C PHE A 44 -11.05 8.16 -5.46
N LEU A 45 -11.92 7.61 -6.32
CA LEU A 45 -12.62 8.38 -7.34
C LEU A 45 -13.52 9.47 -6.74
N LYS A 46 -14.09 9.22 -5.55
CA LYS A 46 -14.86 10.23 -4.82
C LYS A 46 -13.98 11.40 -4.37
N LEU A 47 -12.74 11.15 -3.97
CA LEU A 47 -11.78 12.18 -3.57
C LEU A 47 -11.26 13.01 -4.76
N THR A 48 -11.15 12.42 -5.95
CA THR A 48 -10.56 13.11 -7.13
C THR A 48 -11.46 14.17 -7.80
N GLN A 49 -12.75 14.26 -7.45
CA GLN A 49 -13.72 15.21 -8.03
C GLN A 49 -13.74 15.29 -9.58
N VAL A 50 -13.43 14.18 -10.27
CA VAL A 50 -13.42 14.13 -11.75
C VAL A 50 -14.80 13.89 -12.37
N SER A 51 -14.90 14.16 -13.68
CA SER A 51 -16.09 13.90 -14.48
C SER A 51 -16.50 12.42 -14.48
N THR A 52 -17.79 12.14 -14.69
CA THR A 52 -18.33 10.77 -14.77
C THR A 52 -17.62 9.94 -15.85
N THR A 53 -17.31 10.54 -16.99
CA THR A 53 -16.54 9.90 -18.07
C THR A 53 -15.17 9.42 -17.58
N ASN A 54 -14.42 10.27 -16.87
CA ASN A 54 -13.13 9.88 -16.31
C ASN A 54 -13.25 8.78 -15.26
N LYS A 55 -14.31 8.77 -14.44
CA LYS A 55 -14.59 7.68 -13.49
C LYS A 55 -14.79 6.35 -14.22
N ILE A 56 -15.64 6.34 -15.24
CA ILE A 56 -15.93 5.14 -16.05
C ILE A 56 -14.66 4.62 -16.73
N ILE A 57 -13.89 5.51 -17.39
CA ILE A 57 -12.62 5.12 -18.04
C ILE A 57 -11.63 4.56 -17.02
N SER A 58 -11.55 5.14 -15.82
CA SER A 58 -10.67 4.64 -14.75
C SER A 58 -11.07 3.24 -14.30
N ILE A 59 -12.37 2.95 -14.16
CA ILE A 59 -12.86 1.61 -13.82
C ILE A 59 -12.54 0.61 -14.93
N ILE A 60 -12.82 0.95 -16.20
CA ILE A 60 -12.55 0.06 -17.34
C ILE A 60 -11.06 -0.26 -17.44
N THR A 61 -10.21 0.76 -17.40
CA THR A 61 -8.74 0.59 -17.50
C THR A 61 -8.16 -0.18 -16.33
N LEU A 62 -8.66 0.04 -15.10
CA LEU A 62 -8.27 -0.75 -13.95
C LEU A 62 -8.70 -2.22 -14.07
N THR A 63 -9.93 -2.49 -14.49
CA THR A 63 -10.43 -3.86 -14.67
C THR A 63 -9.60 -4.63 -15.71
N LEU A 64 -9.33 -4.02 -16.86
CA LEU A 64 -8.53 -4.63 -17.91
C LEU A 64 -7.09 -4.90 -17.44
N SER A 65 -6.44 -3.92 -16.81
CA SER A 65 -5.06 -4.08 -16.31
C SER A 65 -4.96 -5.11 -15.19
N SER A 66 -5.94 -5.15 -14.28
CA SER A 66 -5.99 -6.14 -13.19
C SER A 66 -6.25 -7.55 -13.71
N TYR A 67 -7.12 -7.70 -14.72
CA TYR A 67 -7.33 -8.97 -15.40
C TYR A 67 -6.04 -9.48 -16.06
N ILE A 68 -5.34 -8.60 -16.80
CA ILE A 68 -4.03 -8.93 -17.39
C ILE A 68 -3.05 -9.35 -16.29
N ALA A 69 -2.95 -8.57 -15.20
CA ALA A 69 -2.07 -8.89 -14.08
C ALA A 69 -2.40 -10.25 -13.44
N LEU A 70 -3.67 -10.66 -13.36
CA LEU A 70 -4.10 -11.94 -12.79
C LEU A 70 -3.83 -13.16 -13.68
N ILE A 71 -3.97 -13.04 -15.00
CA ILE A 71 -3.70 -14.16 -15.93
C ILE A 71 -2.21 -14.30 -16.24
N SER A 72 -1.46 -13.22 -16.04
CA SER A 72 -0.05 -13.14 -16.39
C SER A 72 0.88 -14.10 -15.62
N PRO A 73 0.67 -14.52 -14.35
CA PRO A 73 1.51 -15.49 -13.64
C PRO A 73 1.61 -16.84 -14.36
N THR A 74 0.51 -17.29 -14.97
CA THR A 74 0.50 -18.50 -15.80
C THR A 74 1.40 -18.34 -17.02
N ILE A 75 1.45 -17.14 -17.61
CA ILE A 75 2.33 -16.80 -18.74
C ILE A 75 3.78 -16.60 -18.25
N PHE A 76 3.96 -16.08 -17.03
CA PHE A 76 5.24 -15.81 -16.37
C PHE A 76 6.06 -17.07 -16.14
N TYR A 77 5.40 -18.15 -15.73
CA TYR A 77 6.02 -19.45 -15.54
C TYR A 77 6.67 -20.00 -16.82
N TYR A 78 6.12 -19.69 -18.00
CA TYR A 78 6.57 -20.28 -19.26
C TYR A 78 7.56 -19.42 -20.07
N LEU A 79 7.77 -18.13 -19.77
CA LEU A 79 8.54 -17.26 -20.68
C LEU A 79 9.43 -16.23 -19.96
N ALA A 80 10.75 -16.36 -20.07
CA ALA A 80 11.72 -15.40 -19.48
C ALA A 80 11.53 -13.94 -19.94
N LEU A 81 11.00 -13.72 -21.15
CA LEU A 81 10.66 -12.37 -21.66
C LEU A 81 9.60 -11.66 -20.82
N THR A 82 8.72 -12.43 -20.16
CA THR A 82 7.68 -11.85 -19.31
C THR A 82 8.29 -11.26 -18.04
N LYS A 83 9.26 -11.92 -17.38
CA LYS A 83 9.95 -11.41 -16.18
C LYS A 83 10.43 -9.98 -16.38
N MET A 84 11.10 -9.69 -17.50
CA MET A 84 11.56 -8.33 -17.82
C MET A 84 10.38 -7.37 -18.01
N ALA A 85 9.29 -7.78 -18.67
CA ALA A 85 8.10 -6.95 -18.84
C ALA A 85 7.48 -6.52 -17.50
N TYR A 86 7.40 -7.42 -16.50
CA TYR A 86 6.94 -7.04 -15.15
C TYR A 86 7.87 -6.03 -14.48
N VAL A 87 9.19 -6.26 -14.57
CA VAL A 87 10.17 -5.32 -14.01
C VAL A 87 9.99 -3.95 -14.66
N TYR A 88 9.80 -3.87 -15.98
CA TYR A 88 9.54 -2.58 -16.65
C TYR A 88 8.26 -1.91 -16.16
N VAL A 89 7.14 -2.64 -16.07
CA VAL A 89 5.87 -2.11 -15.57
C VAL A 89 6.03 -1.59 -14.15
N LEU A 90 6.68 -2.37 -13.28
CA LEU A 90 6.89 -1.98 -11.89
C LEU A 90 7.88 -0.81 -11.76
N VAL A 91 8.92 -0.74 -12.58
CA VAL A 91 9.83 0.42 -12.62
C VAL A 91 9.06 1.68 -13.03
N VAL A 92 8.14 1.60 -14.00
CA VAL A 92 7.26 2.75 -14.34
C VAL A 92 6.41 3.16 -13.13
N VAL A 93 5.84 2.19 -12.40
CA VAL A 93 5.09 2.46 -11.16
C VAL A 93 5.99 3.11 -10.08
N LEU A 94 7.23 2.66 -9.93
CA LEU A 94 8.20 3.21 -8.98
C LEU A 94 8.61 4.65 -9.34
N LEU A 95 8.85 4.93 -10.63
CA LEU A 95 9.14 6.28 -11.11
C LEU A 95 7.94 7.21 -10.86
N TRP A 96 6.72 6.70 -11.06
CA TRP A 96 5.50 7.43 -10.75
C TRP A 96 5.38 7.73 -9.25
N TRP A 97 5.63 6.76 -8.37
CA TRP A 97 5.67 6.99 -6.92
C TRP A 97 6.79 7.95 -6.50
N ALA A 98 7.97 7.88 -7.11
CA ALA A 98 9.05 8.84 -6.85
C ALA A 98 8.63 10.28 -7.21
N ASN A 99 7.89 10.46 -8.32
CA ASN A 99 7.29 11.76 -8.64
C ASN A 99 6.21 12.17 -7.63
N ASN A 100 5.37 11.25 -7.15
CA ASN A 100 4.37 11.55 -6.12
C ASN A 100 5.00 11.88 -4.76
N PHE A 101 6.14 11.30 -4.42
CA PHE A 101 6.91 11.69 -3.24
C PHE A 101 7.29 13.17 -3.30
N ARG A 102 7.73 13.66 -4.46
CA ARG A 102 8.00 15.09 -4.68
C ARG A 102 6.74 15.93 -4.48
N MET A 103 5.57 15.48 -4.96
CA MET A 103 4.30 16.17 -4.72
C MET A 103 3.98 16.25 -3.23
N VAL A 104 4.04 15.12 -2.51
CA VAL A 104 3.78 15.02 -1.06
C VAL A 104 4.72 15.93 -0.27
N ALA A 105 6.03 15.89 -0.56
CA ALA A 105 7.04 16.68 0.14
C ALA A 105 6.87 18.20 -0.08
N ASN A 106 6.27 18.62 -1.19
CA ASN A 106 6.07 20.02 -1.54
C ASN A 106 4.62 20.50 -1.33
N TYR A 107 3.73 19.69 -0.74
CA TYR A 107 2.35 20.11 -0.47
C TYR A 107 2.31 21.25 0.57
N PRO A 108 1.52 22.33 0.35
CA PRO A 108 0.46 22.49 -0.65
C PRO A 108 0.87 23.18 -1.96
N LYS A 109 2.17 23.43 -2.19
CA LYS A 109 2.64 24.11 -3.41
C LYS A 109 2.42 23.26 -4.67
N LEU A 110 2.65 21.95 -4.56
CA LEU A 110 2.34 20.98 -5.60
C LEU A 110 1.05 20.22 -5.26
N LYS A 111 0.09 20.26 -6.17
CA LYS A 111 -1.23 19.64 -6.02
C LYS A 111 -1.44 18.52 -7.04
N PRO A 112 -2.30 17.53 -6.76
CA PRO A 112 -2.60 16.47 -7.69
C PRO A 112 -3.35 16.99 -8.91
N LEU A 113 -2.87 16.64 -10.11
CA LEU A 113 -3.60 16.87 -11.37
C LEU A 113 -4.60 15.73 -11.60
N ASN A 114 -5.90 16.03 -11.68
CA ASN A 114 -6.92 14.98 -11.80
C ASN A 114 -7.27 14.59 -13.25
N VAL A 115 -6.62 15.22 -14.24
CA VAL A 115 -6.79 14.92 -15.68
C VAL A 115 -6.35 13.47 -16.02
N PHE A 116 -5.34 12.95 -15.32
CA PHE A 116 -4.79 11.61 -15.56
C PHE A 116 -5.30 10.54 -14.56
N THR A 117 -6.50 10.73 -14.01
CA THR A 117 -7.06 9.81 -13.00
C THR A 117 -7.15 8.35 -13.47
N PRO A 118 -7.50 8.03 -14.72
CA PRO A 118 -7.47 6.64 -15.19
C PRO A 118 -6.10 5.98 -15.08
N ILE A 119 -5.04 6.69 -15.47
CA ILE A 119 -3.66 6.20 -15.37
C ILE A 119 -3.27 6.03 -13.90
N LYS A 120 -3.63 6.98 -13.03
CA LYS A 120 -3.38 6.88 -11.59
C LYS A 120 -4.04 5.66 -10.96
N ALA A 121 -5.27 5.35 -11.35
CA ALA A 121 -5.98 4.18 -10.84
C ALA A 121 -5.22 2.88 -11.15
N VAL A 122 -4.73 2.74 -12.39
CA VAL A 122 -3.90 1.59 -12.79
C VAL A 122 -2.62 1.54 -11.96
N LEU A 123 -1.88 2.66 -11.88
CA LEU A 123 -0.60 2.70 -11.17
C LEU A 123 -0.71 2.51 -9.66
N LEU A 124 -1.86 2.86 -9.06
CA LEU A 124 -2.16 2.64 -7.64
C LEU A 124 -2.50 1.18 -7.36
N PHE A 125 -3.49 0.62 -8.06
CA PHE A 125 -4.15 -0.61 -7.63
C PHE A 125 -3.64 -1.87 -8.33
N THR A 126 -3.20 -1.79 -9.59
CA THR A 126 -2.69 -2.96 -10.35
C THR A 126 -1.52 -3.66 -9.65
N PRO A 127 -0.57 -2.98 -8.96
CA PRO A 127 0.52 -3.66 -8.26
C PRO A 127 0.09 -4.70 -7.23
N LEU A 128 -1.07 -4.55 -6.59
CA LEU A 128 -1.59 -5.52 -5.62
C LEU A 128 -1.85 -6.89 -6.25
N PHE A 129 -2.17 -6.94 -7.54
CA PHE A 129 -2.40 -8.19 -8.26
C PHE A 129 -1.10 -8.94 -8.58
N PHE A 130 0.07 -8.30 -8.47
CA PHE A 130 1.34 -9.02 -8.52
C PHE A 130 1.66 -9.72 -7.19
N LEU A 131 0.86 -9.60 -6.13
CA LEU A 131 1.10 -10.40 -4.92
C LEU A 131 0.89 -11.90 -5.19
N PHE A 132 0.04 -12.26 -6.14
CA PHE A 132 -0.30 -13.65 -6.44
C PHE A 132 0.80 -14.46 -7.12
N ILE A 133 1.92 -13.84 -7.53
CA ILE A 133 3.09 -14.59 -8.03
C ILE A 133 4.01 -15.06 -6.89
N PHE A 134 3.79 -14.60 -5.66
CA PHE A 134 4.67 -14.89 -4.53
C PHE A 134 4.04 -15.85 -3.54
N GLU A 135 4.93 -16.53 -2.82
CA GLU A 135 4.55 -17.38 -1.71
C GLU A 135 3.88 -16.59 -0.57
N PRO A 136 2.89 -17.19 0.13
CA PRO A 136 2.14 -16.52 1.19
C PRO A 136 3.01 -15.88 2.29
N TYR A 137 4.16 -16.47 2.62
CA TYR A 137 5.04 -15.95 3.66
C TYR A 137 5.77 -14.65 3.27
N LEU A 138 6.01 -14.41 1.97
CA LEU A 138 6.55 -13.13 1.48
C LEU A 138 5.48 -12.04 1.50
N ILE A 139 4.24 -12.41 1.15
CA ILE A 139 3.08 -11.51 1.26
C ILE A 139 2.87 -11.13 2.73
N LEU A 140 2.95 -12.11 3.65
CA LEU A 140 2.88 -11.84 5.08
C LEU A 140 4.01 -10.92 5.54
N LEU A 141 5.24 -11.10 5.07
CA LEU A 141 6.35 -10.20 5.37
C LEU A 141 6.04 -8.76 4.94
N LEU A 142 5.53 -8.55 3.72
CA LEU A 142 5.11 -7.23 3.25
C LEU A 142 4.04 -6.61 4.18
N LEU A 143 3.00 -7.38 4.54
CA LEU A 143 1.94 -6.90 5.42
C LEU A 143 2.50 -6.53 6.81
N LEU A 144 3.38 -7.35 7.37
CA LEU A 144 4.05 -7.07 8.64
C LEU A 144 4.95 -5.84 8.56
N ILE A 145 5.64 -5.61 7.44
CA ILE A 145 6.43 -4.38 7.22
C ILE A 145 5.53 -3.16 7.26
N VAL A 146 4.42 -3.17 6.51
CA VAL A 146 3.49 -2.01 6.45
C VAL A 146 2.81 -1.77 7.80
N TRP A 147 2.21 -2.81 8.40
CA TRP A 147 1.52 -2.71 9.69
C TRP A 147 2.47 -2.42 10.85
N GLY A 148 3.68 -2.98 10.78
CA GLY A 148 4.76 -2.72 11.71
C GLY A 148 5.22 -1.27 11.64
N ALA A 149 5.48 -0.75 10.43
CA ALA A 149 5.88 0.65 10.24
C ALA A 149 4.89 1.60 10.93
N ASP A 150 3.57 1.41 10.71
CA ASP A 150 2.54 2.26 11.33
C ASP A 150 2.47 2.11 12.84
N SER A 151 2.53 0.88 13.35
CA SER A 151 2.44 0.59 14.79
C SER A 151 3.63 1.17 15.55
N PHE A 152 4.85 0.88 15.09
CA PHE A 152 6.07 1.40 15.69
C PHE A 152 6.16 2.92 15.54
N ALA A 153 5.73 3.48 14.41
CA ALA A 153 5.69 4.92 14.23
C ALA A 153 4.69 5.62 15.16
N TYR A 154 3.53 5.00 15.42
CA TYR A 154 2.57 5.51 16.38
C TYR A 154 3.15 5.56 17.80
N PHE A 155 3.74 4.46 18.28
CA PHE A 155 4.30 4.41 19.64
C PHE A 155 5.51 5.31 19.81
N ALA A 156 6.46 5.27 18.87
CA ALA A 156 7.64 6.15 18.90
C ALA A 156 7.24 7.62 18.77
N GLY A 157 6.29 7.93 17.88
CA GLY A 157 5.78 9.29 17.71
C GLY A 157 5.05 9.81 18.95
N LYS A 158 4.32 8.95 19.68
CA LYS A 158 3.67 9.33 20.93
C LYS A 158 4.66 9.54 22.08
N ALA A 159 5.69 8.71 22.17
CA ALA A 159 6.67 8.75 23.25
C ALA A 159 7.74 9.85 23.05
N PHE A 160 8.19 10.05 21.81
CA PHE A 160 9.36 10.88 21.48
C PHE A 160 9.08 11.99 20.47
N GLY A 161 7.86 12.08 19.93
CA GLY A 161 7.54 13.00 18.85
C GLY A 161 7.68 14.47 19.24
N ARG A 162 8.57 15.18 18.53
CA ARG A 162 8.78 16.63 18.69
C ARG A 162 8.62 17.36 17.37
N HIS A 163 9.12 16.77 16.28
CA HIS A 163 9.12 17.40 14.97
C HIS A 163 8.02 16.81 14.09
N LYS A 164 7.10 17.66 13.61
CA LYS A 164 6.03 17.24 12.69
C LYS A 164 6.63 16.87 11.33
N LEU A 165 6.19 15.75 10.77
CA LEU A 165 6.65 15.26 9.47
C LEU A 165 6.02 16.07 8.32
N ALA A 166 4.69 16.23 8.35
CA ALA A 166 3.94 16.87 7.28
C ALA A 166 2.82 17.75 7.87
N PRO A 167 3.14 18.95 8.40
CA PRO A 167 2.19 19.80 9.12
C PRO A 167 0.90 20.10 8.35
N ASN A 168 0.99 20.26 7.02
CA ASN A 168 -0.14 20.59 6.15
C ASN A 168 -1.03 19.39 5.79
N LEU A 169 -0.57 18.15 6.03
CA LEU A 169 -1.27 16.91 5.65
C LEU A 169 -1.78 16.16 6.87
N SER A 170 -0.89 15.94 7.84
CA SER A 170 -1.18 15.19 9.06
C SER A 170 -0.49 15.83 10.25
N GLY A 171 -1.30 16.39 11.14
CA GLY A 171 -0.82 16.92 12.42
C GLY A 171 -0.33 15.82 13.38
N GLY A 172 -0.64 14.55 13.11
CA GLY A 172 -0.29 13.42 13.99
C GLY A 172 1.08 12.80 13.72
N LYS A 173 1.61 12.91 12.50
CA LYS A 173 2.86 12.25 12.09
C LYS A 173 4.09 13.07 12.48
N THR A 174 5.09 12.39 13.06
CA THR A 174 6.35 13.00 13.51
C THR A 174 7.55 12.32 12.87
N ILE A 175 8.66 13.05 12.76
CA ILE A 175 9.92 12.50 12.22
C ILE A 175 10.43 11.37 13.13
N GLU A 176 10.37 11.56 14.45
CA GLU A 176 10.77 10.53 15.41
C GLU A 176 9.88 9.29 15.32
N GLY A 177 8.59 9.47 15.01
CA GLY A 177 7.68 8.39 14.68
C GLY A 177 8.16 7.60 13.46
N VAL A 178 8.44 8.27 12.34
CA VAL A 178 8.95 7.60 11.13
C VAL A 178 10.23 6.83 11.42
N VAL A 179 11.19 7.41 12.13
CA VAL A 179 12.43 6.72 12.52
C VAL A 179 12.14 5.47 13.34
N GLY A 180 11.25 5.56 14.33
CA GLY A 180 10.81 4.41 15.11
C GLY A 180 10.13 3.33 14.26
N GLY A 181 9.30 3.74 13.29
CA GLY A 181 8.68 2.86 12.29
C GLY A 181 9.70 2.08 11.48
N LEU A 182 10.73 2.76 10.96
CA LEU A 182 11.80 2.13 10.18
C LEU A 182 12.66 1.17 11.01
N ILE A 183 12.93 1.50 12.27
CA ILE A 183 13.58 0.56 13.20
C ILE A 183 12.70 -0.67 13.41
N GLY A 184 11.38 -0.48 13.61
CA GLY A 184 10.43 -1.59 13.74
C GLY A 184 10.41 -2.51 12.54
N VAL A 185 10.43 -1.95 11.33
CA VAL A 185 10.52 -2.70 10.08
C VAL A 185 11.81 -3.54 10.01
N LEU A 186 12.95 -2.98 10.38
CA LEU A 186 14.21 -3.73 10.45
C LEU A 186 14.16 -4.88 11.44
N LEU A 187 13.55 -4.68 12.62
CA LEU A 187 13.39 -5.73 13.62
C LEU A 187 12.49 -6.86 13.12
N ILE A 188 11.37 -6.52 12.47
CA ILE A 188 10.43 -7.48 11.87
C ILE A 188 11.14 -8.30 10.79
N THR A 189 11.77 -7.63 9.83
CA THR A 189 12.46 -8.34 8.73
C THR A 189 13.66 -9.12 9.23
N GLY A 190 14.45 -8.60 10.17
CA GLY A 190 15.56 -9.33 10.77
C GLY A 190 15.09 -10.60 11.50
N THR A 191 13.98 -10.52 12.24
CA THR A 191 13.39 -11.69 12.90
C THR A 191 12.89 -12.71 11.88
N TRP A 192 12.21 -12.25 10.82
CA TRP A 192 11.78 -13.10 9.71
C TRP A 192 12.96 -13.81 9.03
N MET A 193 14.06 -13.08 8.79
CA MET A 193 15.27 -13.64 8.19
C MET A 193 15.89 -14.75 9.05
N VAL A 194 15.96 -14.55 10.38
CA VAL A 194 16.43 -15.58 11.31
C VAL A 194 15.51 -16.80 11.29
N TYR A 195 14.20 -16.61 11.32
CA TYR A 195 13.21 -17.70 11.35
C TYR A 195 13.22 -18.54 10.06
N TYR A 196 13.38 -17.90 8.90
CA TYR A 196 13.43 -18.57 7.59
C TYR A 196 14.85 -18.92 7.12
N HIS A 197 15.87 -18.72 7.97
CA HIS A 197 17.28 -18.93 7.64
C HIS A 197 17.76 -18.15 6.39
N GLU A 198 17.16 -16.98 6.12
CA GLU A 198 17.56 -16.10 5.03
C GLU A 198 18.80 -15.27 5.43
N THR A 199 19.83 -15.28 4.60
CA THR A 199 21.14 -14.64 4.90
C THR A 199 21.40 -13.41 4.03
N ASN A 200 20.59 -13.18 3.00
CA ASN A 200 20.74 -12.07 2.09
C ASN A 200 20.31 -10.75 2.75
N TRP A 201 21.30 -9.98 3.23
CA TRP A 201 21.08 -8.69 3.90
C TRP A 201 20.27 -7.68 3.07
N LYS A 202 20.18 -7.86 1.74
CA LYS A 202 19.39 -6.98 0.86
C LYS A 202 17.89 -7.01 1.22
N PHE A 203 17.39 -8.03 1.92
CA PHE A 203 16.03 -8.03 2.48
C PHE A 203 15.81 -6.89 3.48
N LEU A 204 16.82 -6.54 4.30
CA LEU A 204 16.74 -5.41 5.23
C LEU A 204 16.66 -4.07 4.48
N LEU A 205 17.46 -3.93 3.41
CA LEU A 205 17.41 -2.74 2.55
C LEU A 205 16.04 -2.64 1.85
N LEU A 206 15.54 -3.74 1.31
CA LEU A 206 14.22 -3.80 0.70
C LEU A 206 13.12 -3.40 1.69
N ALA A 207 13.18 -3.92 2.91
CA ALA A 207 12.24 -3.60 3.97
C ALA A 207 12.27 -2.10 4.32
N LEU A 208 13.46 -1.50 4.46
CA LEU A 208 13.59 -0.06 4.71
C LEU A 208 12.93 0.78 3.61
N VAL A 209 13.23 0.49 2.34
CA VAL A 209 12.65 1.23 1.21
C VAL A 209 11.14 1.02 1.16
N THR A 210 10.67 -0.21 1.42
CA THR A 210 9.24 -0.55 1.46
C THR A 210 8.51 0.21 2.57
N GLY A 211 9.10 0.28 3.78
CA GLY A 211 8.56 1.05 4.90
C GLY A 211 8.59 2.56 4.69
N ILE A 212 9.58 3.10 3.97
CA ILE A 212 9.56 4.51 3.56
C ILE A 212 8.37 4.76 2.63
N PHE A 213 8.19 3.91 1.60
CA PHE A 213 7.10 4.08 0.65
C PHE A 213 5.73 3.88 1.30
N SER A 214 5.58 3.02 2.31
CA SER A 214 4.31 2.92 3.04
C SER A 214 3.92 4.25 3.71
N VAL A 215 4.88 4.97 4.30
CA VAL A 215 4.63 6.31 4.85
C VAL A 215 4.25 7.29 3.73
N VAL A 216 4.90 7.20 2.57
CA VAL A 216 4.57 8.05 1.40
C VAL A 216 3.16 7.77 0.89
N GLY A 217 2.72 6.51 0.86
CA GLY A 217 1.38 6.11 0.45
C GLY A 217 0.28 6.76 1.29
N ASP A 218 0.41 6.70 2.61
CA ASP A 218 -0.53 7.36 3.53
C ASP A 218 -0.54 8.89 3.37
N LEU A 219 0.64 9.51 3.20
CA LEU A 219 0.70 10.95 2.97
C LEU A 219 0.12 11.34 1.61
N TYR A 220 0.30 10.51 0.59
CA TYR A 220 -0.30 10.70 -0.73
C TYR A 220 -1.83 10.65 -0.65
N GLU A 221 -2.39 9.67 0.05
CA GLU A 221 -3.83 9.59 0.27
C GLU A 221 -4.33 10.80 1.09
N SER A 222 -3.58 11.20 2.11
CA SER A 222 -3.86 12.42 2.89
C SER A 222 -3.96 13.68 2.02
N VAL A 223 -3.12 13.83 0.98
CA VAL A 223 -3.22 14.96 0.02
C VAL A 223 -4.61 14.99 -0.61
N TYR A 224 -5.10 13.85 -1.11
CA TYR A 224 -6.42 13.75 -1.74
C TYR A 224 -7.55 14.03 -0.76
N LYS A 225 -7.44 13.57 0.48
CA LYS A 225 -8.42 13.88 1.54
C LYS A 225 -8.48 15.38 1.83
N ARG A 226 -7.33 16.07 1.88
CA ARG A 226 -7.26 17.52 2.07
C ARG A 226 -7.82 18.31 0.90
N GLU A 227 -7.51 17.94 -0.34
CA GLU A 227 -8.10 18.58 -1.52
C GLU A 227 -9.62 18.36 -1.62
N ALA A 228 -10.12 17.22 -1.12
CA ALA A 228 -11.55 16.94 -1.04
C ALA A 228 -12.25 17.53 0.21
N GLY A 229 -11.52 18.17 1.12
CA GLY A 229 -12.08 18.75 2.35
C GLY A 229 -12.58 17.71 3.37
N VAL A 230 -12.13 16.46 3.28
CA VAL A 230 -12.54 15.36 4.17
C VAL A 230 -11.36 14.86 5.01
N LYS A 231 -11.66 14.09 6.07
CA LYS A 231 -10.65 13.47 6.94
C LYS A 231 -10.39 12.01 6.59
N ASP A 232 -11.45 11.26 6.33
CA ASP A 232 -11.44 9.83 6.04
C ASP A 232 -11.94 9.61 4.60
N SER A 233 -11.44 8.59 3.89
CA SER A 233 -11.82 8.29 2.51
C SER A 233 -13.25 7.76 2.38
N GLY A 234 -13.74 7.12 3.45
CA GLY A 234 -15.05 6.50 3.56
C GLY A 234 -15.44 6.22 5.00
N ASN A 235 -16.52 5.46 5.19
CA ASN A 235 -17.06 5.09 6.50
C ASN A 235 -17.50 3.61 6.57
N LEU A 236 -17.00 2.78 5.65
CA LEU A 236 -17.44 1.39 5.51
C LEU A 236 -16.96 0.50 6.67
N LEU A 237 -15.77 0.79 7.22
CA LEU A 237 -15.19 0.00 8.30
C LEU A 237 -15.47 0.68 9.66
N PRO A 238 -16.33 0.09 10.51
CA PRO A 238 -16.66 0.68 11.81
C PRO A 238 -15.40 0.97 12.64
N GLY A 239 -15.29 2.21 13.12
CA GLY A 239 -14.14 2.68 13.90
C GLY A 239 -12.85 2.94 13.10
N HIS A 240 -12.79 2.56 11.81
CA HIS A 240 -11.57 2.57 10.98
C HIS A 240 -11.63 3.47 9.73
N GLY A 241 -12.78 4.07 9.41
CA GLY A 241 -12.90 4.94 8.24
C GLY A 241 -13.16 4.13 6.96
N GLY A 242 -12.54 4.52 5.85
CA GLY A 242 -12.66 3.84 4.57
C GLY A 242 -11.72 2.65 4.44
N VAL A 243 -11.92 1.87 3.37
CA VAL A 243 -11.02 0.77 3.02
C VAL A 243 -9.71 1.31 2.44
N LEU A 244 -9.76 2.41 1.69
CA LEU A 244 -8.57 3.09 1.16
C LEU A 244 -7.66 3.56 2.29
N ASP A 245 -8.20 4.12 3.38
CA ASP A 245 -7.46 4.53 4.59
C ASP A 245 -6.72 3.35 5.28
N ARG A 246 -6.97 2.09 4.88
CA ARG A 246 -6.33 0.89 5.44
C ARG A 246 -5.27 0.28 4.53
N ILE A 247 -5.27 0.62 3.24
CA ILE A 247 -4.35 0.07 2.26
C ILE A 247 -3.48 1.14 1.60
N ASP A 248 -3.68 2.42 1.90
CA ASP A 248 -2.92 3.56 1.38
C ASP A 248 -1.39 3.36 1.40
N GLY A 249 -0.84 2.95 2.54
CA GLY A 249 0.58 2.61 2.67
C GLY A 249 0.94 1.33 1.89
N LEU A 250 0.04 0.35 1.84
CA LEU A 250 0.26 -0.87 1.08
C LEU A 250 0.37 -0.60 -0.43
N LEU A 251 -0.44 0.31 -0.98
CA LEU A 251 -0.43 0.67 -2.41
C LEU A 251 0.95 1.18 -2.88
N ALA A 252 1.65 1.93 -2.02
CA ALA A 252 2.99 2.43 -2.30
C ALA A 252 4.09 1.41 -2.01
N ALA A 253 3.92 0.61 -0.95
CA ALA A 253 4.87 -0.39 -0.50
C ALA A 253 4.94 -1.59 -1.46
N THR A 254 3.81 -2.07 -1.97
CA THR A 254 3.73 -3.26 -2.82
C THR A 254 4.64 -3.21 -4.05
N PRO A 255 4.61 -2.18 -4.92
CA PRO A 255 5.48 -2.17 -6.09
C PRO A 255 6.98 -2.17 -5.73
N VAL A 256 7.38 -1.54 -4.63
CA VAL A 256 8.76 -1.60 -4.12
C VAL A 256 9.12 -3.01 -3.74
N PHE A 257 8.31 -3.62 -2.87
CA PHE A 257 8.56 -4.96 -2.34
C PHE A 257 8.59 -6.00 -3.45
N VAL A 258 7.56 -6.03 -4.30
CA VAL A 258 7.43 -6.96 -5.43
C VAL A 258 8.62 -6.86 -6.38
N THR A 259 9.00 -5.63 -6.78
CA THR A 259 10.16 -5.43 -7.65
C THR A 259 11.44 -5.92 -6.99
N GLY A 260 11.63 -5.57 -5.71
CA GLY A 260 12.81 -5.99 -4.95
C GLY A 260 12.92 -7.50 -4.85
N ILE A 261 11.84 -8.20 -4.52
CA ILE A 261 11.84 -9.67 -4.47
C ILE A 261 12.16 -10.26 -5.84
N ILE A 262 11.56 -9.78 -6.94
CA ILE A 262 11.87 -10.27 -8.29
C ILE A 262 13.35 -10.08 -8.65
N LEU A 263 14.00 -9.01 -8.17
CA LEU A 263 15.42 -8.74 -8.43
C LEU A 263 16.37 -9.51 -7.49
N LEU A 264 15.86 -10.04 -6.36
CA LEU A 264 16.65 -10.79 -5.38
C LEU A 264 16.60 -12.30 -5.60
N LEU A 265 15.55 -12.81 -6.25
CA LEU A 265 15.36 -14.21 -6.66
C LEU A 265 15.95 -14.49 -8.05
#